data_AF-A0A9D0VEY9-F1
#
_entry.id   AF-A0A9D0VEY9-F1
#
_cell.length_a   1.000
_cell.length_b   1.000
_cell.length_c   1.000
_cell.angle_alpha   90.00
_cell.angle_beta   90.00
_cell.angle_gamma   90.00
#
_symmetry.space_group_name_H-M   'P 1'
#
loop_
_entity.id
_entity.type
_entity.pdbx_description
1 polymer ?
#
loop_
_entity_poly.entity_id
_entity_poly.type
_entity_poly.pdbx_seq_one_letter_code
_entity_poly.pdbx_strand_id
1 'polypeptide(L)'
;MDLERIRIAVRHDLRSPLSVIVGRADLLLEGMADPLTPRQRHSVQAILRAAERIQDLLDEIVVHTTPDEPPDELPDELPDEPPDEPPDELPDELPDEG
;
A
#
# COMPACT_ATOMS: atom_id res chain seq x y z
N MET A 1 -13.56 -15.28 -16.15
CA MET A 1 -12.56 -14.84 -15.15
C MET A 1 -12.14 -13.44 -15.52
N ASP A 2 -12.10 -12.56 -14.54
CA ASP A 2 -11.87 -11.13 -14.70
C ASP A 2 -10.40 -10.83 -14.38
N LEU A 3 -9.63 -10.40 -15.39
CA LEU A 3 -8.18 -10.23 -15.28
C LEU A 3 -7.80 -9.19 -14.20
N GLU A 4 -8.63 -8.15 -14.05
CA GLU A 4 -8.40 -7.10 -13.06
C GLU A 4 -8.54 -7.64 -11.64
N ARG A 5 -9.57 -8.47 -11.39
CA ARG A 5 -9.74 -9.12 -10.08
C ARG A 5 -8.60 -10.05 -9.72
N ILE A 6 -8.09 -10.82 -10.70
CA ILE A 6 -6.92 -11.71 -10.48
C ILE A 6 -5.70 -10.87 -10.08
N ARG A 7 -5.50 -9.73 -10.74
CA ARG A 7 -4.34 -8.87 -10.50
C ARG A 7 -4.36 -8.21 -9.13
N ILE A 8 -5.52 -7.68 -8.72
CA ILE A 8 -5.73 -7.11 -7.38
C ILE A 8 -5.50 -8.18 -6.31
N ALA A 9 -6.06 -9.38 -6.49
CA ALA A 9 -5.90 -10.48 -5.55
C ALA A 9 -4.43 -10.91 -5.42
N VAL A 10 -3.73 -11.14 -6.53
CA VAL A 10 -2.30 -11.52 -6.53
C VAL A 10 -1.44 -10.47 -5.84
N ARG A 11 -1.68 -9.17 -6.10
CA ARG A 11 -0.95 -8.09 -5.42
C ARG A 11 -1.19 -8.12 -3.92
N HIS A 12 -2.44 -8.14 -3.50
CA HIS A 12 -2.81 -8.12 -2.09
C HIS A 12 -2.18 -9.32 -1.35
N ASP A 13 -2.33 -10.51 -1.93
CA ASP A 13 -1.88 -11.76 -1.33
C ASP A 13 -0.35 -11.87 -1.28
N LEU A 14 0.38 -11.22 -2.20
CA LEU A 14 1.84 -11.18 -2.19
C LEU A 14 2.42 -10.02 -1.36
N ARG A 15 1.71 -8.90 -1.20
CA ARG A 15 2.19 -7.75 -0.43
C ARG A 15 2.44 -8.11 1.03
N SER A 16 1.50 -8.82 1.66
CA SER A 16 1.61 -9.25 3.06
C SER A 16 2.85 -10.13 3.34
N PRO A 17 3.07 -11.26 2.65
CA PRO A 17 4.25 -12.09 2.89
C PRO A 17 5.57 -11.40 2.53
N LEU A 18 5.60 -10.54 1.50
CA LEU A 18 6.80 -9.76 1.16
C LEU A 18 7.13 -8.74 2.25
N SER A 19 6.15 -8.01 2.79
CA SER A 19 6.37 -7.09 3.91
C SER A 19 6.95 -7.80 5.15
N VAL A 20 6.52 -9.03 5.42
CA VAL A 20 7.10 -9.85 6.50
C VAL A 20 8.56 -10.22 6.21
N ILE A 21 8.89 -10.58 4.96
CA ILE A 21 10.26 -10.92 4.56
C ILE A 21 11.18 -9.70 4.71
N VAL A 22 10.76 -8.54 4.22
CA VAL A 22 11.50 -7.28 4.30
C VAL A 22 11.74 -6.91 5.76
N GLY A 23 10.67 -6.78 6.56
CA GLY A 23 10.80 -6.40 7.97
C GLY A 23 11.66 -7.38 8.78
N ARG A 24 11.60 -8.68 8.46
CA ARG A 24 12.47 -9.67 9.12
C ARG A 24 13.94 -9.53 8.70
N ALA A 25 14.20 -9.24 7.42
CA ALA A 25 15.55 -9.00 6.93
C ALA A 25 16.15 -7.73 7.56
N ASP A 26 15.36 -6.66 7.70
CA ASP A 26 15.77 -5.42 8.35
C ASP A 26 16.14 -5.63 9.82
N LEU A 27 15.28 -6.28 10.59
CA LEU A 27 15.56 -6.60 12.00
C LEU A 27 16.86 -7.41 12.17
N LEU A 28 17.16 -8.34 11.25
CA LEU A 28 18.40 -9.11 11.26
C LEU A 28 19.62 -8.25 10.91
N LEU A 29 19.48 -7.29 9.99
CA LEU A 29 20.56 -6.39 9.57
C LEU A 29 20.87 -5.30 10.60
N GLU A 30 19.84 -4.83 11.32
CA GLU A 30 19.93 -3.91 12.46
C GLU A 30 20.58 -4.55 13.69
N GLY A 31 20.68 -5.89 13.71
CA GLY A 31 21.28 -6.62 14.83
C GLY A 31 20.37 -6.73 16.05
N MET A 32 19.05 -6.58 15.87
CA MET A 32 18.03 -6.71 16.93
C MET A 32 17.86 -8.14 17.47
N ALA A 33 18.46 -9.14 16.83
CA ALA A 33 18.51 -10.52 17.30
C ALA A 33 19.91 -10.89 17.82
N ASP A 34 20.79 -11.34 16.93
CA ASP A 34 22.21 -11.62 17.17
C ASP A 34 23.05 -11.05 16.01
N PRO A 35 24.34 -10.71 16.24
CA PRO A 35 25.21 -10.25 15.17
C PRO A 35 25.36 -11.29 14.06
N LEU A 36 25.04 -10.89 12.83
CA LEU A 36 25.24 -11.74 11.66
C LEU A 36 26.73 -11.88 11.34
N THR A 37 27.17 -13.09 11.02
CA THR A 37 28.45 -13.30 10.35
C THR A 37 28.46 -12.60 8.98
N PRO A 38 29.65 -12.28 8.41
CA PRO A 38 29.72 -11.63 7.10
C PRO A 38 28.97 -12.38 6.00
N ARG A 39 29.02 -13.71 6.01
CA ARG A 39 28.32 -14.56 5.04
C ARG A 39 26.80 -14.50 5.22
N GLN A 40 26.30 -14.54 6.46
CA GLN A 40 24.86 -14.40 6.74
C GLN A 40 24.37 -13.01 6.34
N ARG A 41 25.11 -11.95 6.67
CA ARG A 41 24.78 -10.57 6.26
C ARG A 41 24.66 -10.46 4.74
N HIS A 42 25.60 -11.03 3.98
CA HIS A 42 25.54 -11.03 2.52
C HIS A 42 24.28 -11.76 2.00
N SER A 43 23.94 -12.91 2.57
CA SER A 43 22.73 -13.66 2.21
C SER A 43 21.45 -12.88 2.54
N VAL A 44 21.36 -12.26 3.72
CA VAL A 44 20.18 -11.46 4.12
C VAL A 44 20.01 -10.24 3.21
N GLN A 45 21.11 -9.55 2.88
CA GLN A 45 21.07 -8.44 1.92
C GLN A 45 20.62 -8.89 0.52
N ALA A 46 21.00 -10.09 0.08
CA ALA A 46 20.52 -10.64 -1.19
C ALA A 46 19.01 -10.94 -1.17
N ILE A 47 18.50 -11.48 -0.05
CA ILE A 47 17.07 -11.73 0.15
C ILE A 47 16.28 -10.41 0.15
N LEU A 48 16.77 -9.41 0.89
CA LEU A 48 16.13 -8.09 0.98
C LEU A 48 16.00 -7.45 -0.41
N ARG A 49 17.10 -7.36 -1.17
CA ARG A 49 17.08 -6.81 -2.55
C ARG A 49 16.12 -7.56 -3.47
N ALA A 50 16.00 -8.87 -3.33
CA ALA A 50 15.09 -9.66 -4.14
C ALA A 50 13.62 -9.38 -3.76
N ALA A 51 13.32 -9.27 -2.46
CA ALA A 51 11.98 -8.94 -1.98
C ALA A 51 11.54 -7.54 -2.41
N GLU A 52 12.42 -6.54 -2.26
CA GLU A 52 12.20 -5.17 -2.74
C GLU A 52 11.95 -5.15 -4.24
N ARG A 53 12.75 -5.86 -5.04
CA ARG A 53 12.54 -5.94 -6.48
C ARG A 53 11.19 -6.56 -6.85
N ILE A 54 10.71 -7.55 -6.10
CA ILE A 54 9.38 -8.14 -6.32
C ILE A 54 8.30 -7.13 -5.96
N GLN A 55 8.46 -6.35 -4.88
CA GLN A 55 7.53 -5.28 -4.52
C GLN A 55 7.46 -4.22 -5.63
N ASP A 56 8.60 -3.77 -6.18
CA ASP A 56 8.63 -2.83 -7.30
C ASP A 56 7.90 -3.39 -8.52
N LEU A 57 8.17 -4.64 -8.90
CA LEU A 57 7.51 -5.31 -10.01
C LEU A 57 6.00 -5.44 -9.78
N LEU A 58 5.60 -5.76 -8.55
CA LEU A 58 4.19 -5.78 -8.19
C LEU A 58 3.61 -4.39 -8.37
N ASP A 59 4.27 -3.34 -7.87
CA ASP A 59 3.86 -1.94 -7.95
C ASP A 59 3.70 -1.44 -9.40
N GLU A 60 4.65 -1.74 -10.27
CA GLU A 60 4.61 -1.49 -11.72
C GLU A 60 3.34 -2.06 -12.38
N ILE A 61 2.84 -3.21 -11.91
CA ILE A 61 1.64 -3.84 -12.48
C ILE A 61 0.37 -2.97 -12.33
N VAL A 62 0.22 -2.14 -11.29
CA VAL A 62 -1.01 -1.32 -11.10
C VAL A 62 -1.01 -0.04 -11.91
N VAL A 63 0.16 0.57 -12.11
CA VAL A 63 0.29 1.88 -12.78
C VAL A 63 -0.23 1.84 -14.23
N HIS A 64 -0.34 0.66 -14.83
CA HIS A 64 -0.79 0.53 -16.22
C HIS A 64 -2.30 0.34 -16.41
N THR A 65 -3.11 0.23 -15.35
CA THR A 65 -4.58 0.10 -15.55
C THR A 65 -5.45 0.64 -14.42
N THR A 66 -5.04 1.67 -13.67
CA THR A 66 -6.10 2.54 -13.12
C THR A 66 -6.76 3.21 -14.33
N PRO A 67 -8.03 2.93 -14.67
CA PRO A 67 -8.78 3.96 -15.37
C PRO A 67 -8.67 5.16 -14.45
N ASP A 68 -8.23 6.27 -15.02
CA ASP A 68 -8.34 7.60 -14.45
C ASP A 68 -9.83 7.98 -14.43
N GLU A 69 -10.65 7.16 -13.76
CA GLU A 69 -12.07 7.38 -13.59
C GLU A 69 -12.17 8.11 -12.25
N PRO A 70 -12.30 9.45 -12.26
CA PRO A 70 -12.80 10.15 -11.08
C PRO A 70 -14.07 9.44 -10.62
N PRO A 71 -14.39 9.43 -9.30
CA PRO A 71 -15.64 8.84 -8.83
C PRO A 71 -16.76 9.32 -9.73
N ASP A 72 -17.45 8.37 -10.39
CA ASP A 72 -18.56 8.65 -11.30
C ASP A 72 -19.51 9.63 -10.61
N GLU A 73 -19.41 10.88 -11.07
CA GLU A 73 -20.25 12.03 -10.77
C GLU A 73 -20.38 12.38 -9.26
N LEU A 74 -19.63 13.42 -8.84
CA LEU A 74 -20.24 14.36 -7.88
C LEU A 74 -21.58 14.78 -8.52
N PRO A 75 -22.73 14.64 -7.83
CA PRO A 75 -23.99 15.06 -8.42
C PRO A 75 -23.85 16.53 -8.83
N ASP A 76 -24.13 16.83 -10.11
CA ASP A 76 -24.08 18.19 -10.67
C ASP A 76 -25.02 19.15 -9.91
N GLU A 77 -25.95 18.61 -9.12
CA GLU A 77 -26.84 19.34 -8.24
C GLU A 77 -26.56 18.95 -6.79
N LEU A 78 -26.13 19.94 -5.98
CA LEU A 78 -26.30 19.86 -4.54
C LEU A 78 -27.81 19.66 -4.27
N PRO A 79 -28.21 18.78 -3.33
CA PRO A 79 -29.61 18.70 -2.95
C PRO A 79 -30.10 20.10 -2.54
N ASP A 80 -31.20 20.55 -3.15
CA ASP A 80 -31.80 21.87 -2.87
C ASP A 80 -32.14 22.06 -1.38
N GLU A 81 -32.34 20.96 -0.65
CA GLU A 81 -32.48 20.94 0.79
C GLU A 81 -31.26 20.32 1.46
N PRO A 82 -30.62 21.02 2.41
CA PRO A 82 -29.64 20.39 3.28
C PRO A 82 -30.32 19.26 4.07
N PRO A 83 -29.57 18.23 4.49
CA PRO A 83 -30.13 17.20 5.37
C PRO A 83 -30.73 17.85 6.62
N ASP A 84 -31.96 17.44 6.97
CA ASP A 84 -32.70 17.93 8.15
C ASP A 84 -31.93 17.73 9.46
N GLU A 85 -31.02 16.76 9.48
CA GLU A 85 -30.12 16.51 10.60
C GLU A 85 -28.69 16.88 10.20
N PRO A 86 -28.02 17.80 10.94
CA PRO A 86 -26.60 17.99 10.77
C PRO A 86 -25.87 16.68 11.12
N PRO A 87 -24.72 16.40 10.50
CA PRO A 87 -23.90 15.27 10.93
C PRO A 87 -23.61 15.41 12.43
N ASP A 88 -23.83 14.33 13.17
CA ASP A 88 -23.69 14.30 14.64
C ASP A 88 -22.28 14.68 15.12
N GLU A 89 -21.29 14.61 14.23
CA GLU A 89 -19.91 15.03 14.50
C GLU A 89 -19.42 15.93 13.36
N LEU A 90 -19.17 17.20 13.68
CA LEU A 90 -18.33 18.04 12.82
C LEU A 90 -16.87 17.57 12.99
N PRO A 91 -16.08 17.46 11.91
CA PRO A 91 -14.65 17.24 12.06
C PRO A 91 -14.04 18.38 12.88
N ASP A 92 -13.40 18.03 14.00
CA ASP A 92 -12.84 18.98 14.97
C ASP A 92 -11.68 19.83 14.40
N GLU A 93 -11.16 19.49 13.21
CA GLU A 93 -10.09 20.22 12.55
C GLU A 93 -10.44 20.49 11.08
N LEU A 94 -10.57 21.78 10.73
CA LEU A 94 -10.49 22.19 9.32
C LEU A 94 -9.04 22.02 8.86
N PRO A 95 -8.78 21.48 7.65
CA PRO A 95 -7.42 21.43 7.14
C PRO A 95 -6.88 22.84 7.04
N ASP A 96 -5.72 23.11 7.68
CA ASP A 96 -4.99 24.35 7.51
C ASP A 96 -4.66 24.52 6.02
N GLU A 97 -5.26 25.54 5.39
CA GLU A 97 -4.90 25.96 4.04
C GLU A 97 -3.48 26.56 4.08
N GLY A 98 -2.48 25.78 3.65
CA GLY A 98 -1.07 26.18 3.54
C GLY A 98 -0.44 25.71 2.24
#